data_AF-A0A1Q7ZMI2-F1
#
_entry.id   AF-A0A1Q7ZMI2-F1
#
_cell.length_a   1.000
_cell.length_b   1.000
_cell.length_c   1.000
_cell.angle_alpha   90.00
_cell.angle_beta   90.00
_cell.angle_gamma   90.00
#
_symmetry.space_group_name_H-M   'P 1'
#
loop_
_entity.id
_entity.type
_entity.pdbx_description
1 polymer ?
#
loop_
_entity_poly.entity_id
_entity_poly.type
_entity_poly.pdbx_seq_one_letter_code
_entity_poly.pdbx_strand_id
1 'polypeptide(L)'
;MFLNSLTSLNVFQQDIPKLPMGKYAHIITLRETNSFALFQTDGELNISRVSLGRKEQTPNTRIVLFKRKQSTPERLTGREILRRYGLVENCKYNTADFCKRCPDCIYYGFAIGDSGSERSKVLVDSAFSLTGYDMSHQQFT
;
A
#
# COMPACT_ATOMS: atom_id res chain seq x y z
N MET A 1 -13.42 14.87 11.97
CA MET A 1 -12.50 15.66 12.82
C MET A 1 -11.07 15.73 12.28
N PHE A 2 -10.45 14.64 11.80
CA PHE A 2 -9.07 14.65 11.26
C PHE A 2 -8.85 15.56 10.04
N LEU A 3 -9.80 15.59 9.09
CA LEU A 3 -9.67 16.44 7.90
C LEU A 3 -9.61 17.94 8.26
N ASN A 4 -10.45 18.39 9.20
CA ASN A 4 -10.51 19.80 9.60
C ASN A 4 -9.19 20.30 10.22
N SER A 5 -8.45 19.44 10.94
CA SER A 5 -7.13 19.79 11.47
C SER A 5 -6.03 19.89 10.40
N LEU A 6 -6.21 19.25 9.25
CA LEU A 6 -5.24 19.35 8.14
C LEU A 6 -5.49 20.60 7.29
N THR A 7 -6.74 21.01 7.13
CA THR A 7 -7.10 22.19 6.35
C THR A 7 -6.52 23.48 6.93
N SER A 8 -6.40 23.58 8.27
CA SER A 8 -5.82 24.74 8.93
C SER A 8 -4.30 24.86 8.75
N LEU A 9 -3.61 23.77 8.40
CA LEU A 9 -2.15 23.73 8.30
C LEU A 9 -1.63 24.13 6.92
N ASN A 10 -2.51 24.40 5.94
CA ASN A 10 -2.16 24.77 4.55
C ASN A 10 -1.09 23.85 3.91
N VAL A 11 -1.18 22.54 4.19
CA VAL A 11 -0.19 21.53 3.76
C VAL A 11 -0.50 20.89 2.40
N PHE A 12 -1.70 21.11 1.87
CA PHE A 12 -2.14 20.55 0.61
C PHE A 12 -1.61 21.38 -0.58
N GLN A 13 -1.20 20.69 -1.65
CA GLN A 13 -0.84 21.34 -2.90
C GLN A 13 -2.09 21.56 -3.75
N GLN A 14 -2.16 22.68 -4.48
CA GLN A 14 -3.27 22.97 -5.38
C GLN A 14 -3.26 22.05 -6.60
N ASP A 15 -2.06 21.74 -7.11
CA ASP A 15 -1.85 20.85 -8.26
C ASP A 15 -0.74 19.84 -7.96
N ILE A 16 -0.66 18.80 -8.78
CA ILE A 16 0.41 17.81 -8.71
C ILE A 16 1.69 18.42 -9.29
N PRO A 17 2.75 18.61 -8.48
CA PRO A 17 3.97 19.25 -8.96
C PRO A 17 4.67 18.36 -9.99
N LYS A 18 5.19 18.98 -11.06
CA LYS A 18 5.94 18.30 -12.12
C LYS A 18 7.30 17.79 -11.63
N LEU A 19 7.90 18.49 -10.69
CA LEU A 19 9.21 18.18 -10.14
C LEU A 19 9.08 17.72 -8.68
N PRO A 20 9.88 16.72 -8.24
CA PRO A 20 9.86 16.25 -6.87
C PRO A 20 10.29 17.36 -5.91
N MET A 21 9.51 17.57 -4.83
CA MET A 21 9.72 18.67 -3.88
C MET A 21 10.30 18.21 -2.52
N GLY A 22 10.53 16.91 -2.33
CA GLY A 22 10.99 16.37 -1.03
C GLY A 22 10.00 16.52 0.13
N LYS A 23 8.72 16.81 -0.17
CA LYS A 23 7.65 16.90 0.83
C LYS A 23 6.90 15.57 0.90
N TYR A 24 6.82 14.96 2.09
CA TYR A 24 6.19 13.67 2.30
C TYR A 24 5.13 13.74 3.40
N ALA A 25 4.03 13.02 3.21
CA ALA A 25 3.07 12.71 4.26
C ALA A 25 3.25 11.24 4.65
N HIS A 26 3.53 10.98 5.91
CA HIS A 26 3.67 9.62 6.44
C HIS A 26 2.36 9.19 7.08
N ILE A 27 1.80 8.07 6.60
CA ILE A 27 0.59 7.48 7.15
C ILE A 27 0.98 6.14 7.77
N ILE A 28 0.78 6.03 9.08
CA ILE A 28 0.95 4.77 9.80
C ILE A 28 -0.43 4.13 9.92
N THR A 29 -0.53 2.87 9.50
CA THR A 29 -1.79 2.12 9.56
C THR A 29 -1.62 0.90 10.45
N LEU A 30 -2.58 0.70 11.37
CA LEU A 30 -2.75 -0.54 12.09
C LEU A 30 -3.89 -1.31 11.44
N ARG A 31 -3.66 -2.58 11.09
CA ARG A 31 -4.66 -3.45 10.48
C ARG A 31 -4.98 -4.57 11.44
N GLU A 32 -6.26 -4.80 11.66
CA GLU A 32 -6.79 -5.92 12.43
C GLU A 32 -7.49 -6.88 11.48
N THR A 33 -7.21 -8.17 11.62
CA THR A 33 -7.85 -9.23 10.84
C THR A 33 -9.05 -9.76 11.63
N ASN A 34 -10.26 -9.53 11.13
CA ASN A 34 -11.49 -10.03 11.78
C ASN A 34 -11.67 -11.55 11.69
N SER A 35 -10.85 -12.22 10.85
CA SER A 35 -10.85 -13.67 10.64
C SER A 35 -9.44 -14.14 10.30
N PHE A 36 -9.25 -15.46 10.16
CA PHE A 36 -7.96 -16.04 9.79
C PHE A 36 -7.51 -15.53 8.41
N ALA A 37 -6.42 -14.77 8.40
CA ALA A 37 -5.83 -14.27 7.16
C ALA A 37 -5.02 -15.37 6.47
N LEU A 38 -5.36 -15.65 5.21
CA LEU A 38 -4.64 -16.59 4.36
C LEU A 38 -3.60 -15.84 3.54
N PHE A 39 -2.33 -15.97 3.92
CA PHE A 39 -1.22 -15.41 3.17
C PHE A 39 -0.62 -16.49 2.26
N GLN A 40 -1.14 -16.61 1.04
CA GLN A 40 -0.54 -17.46 0.02
C GLN A 40 0.78 -16.87 -0.47
N THR A 41 1.77 -17.72 -0.73
CA THR A 41 3.10 -17.34 -1.20
C THR A 41 3.27 -17.77 -2.64
N ASP A 42 3.79 -16.87 -3.48
CA ASP A 42 4.24 -17.23 -4.84
C ASP A 42 5.69 -17.77 -4.80
N GLY A 43 6.10 -18.39 -3.68
CA GLY A 43 7.44 -18.97 -3.49
C GLY A 43 8.20 -18.58 -2.21
N GLU A 44 7.96 -17.39 -1.63
CA GLU A 44 8.64 -16.93 -0.39
C GLU A 44 7.73 -16.96 0.83
N LEU A 45 8.20 -17.50 1.97
CA LEU A 45 7.46 -17.43 3.23
C LEU A 45 7.13 -15.97 3.60
N ASN A 46 5.90 -15.71 4.03
CA ASN A 46 5.46 -14.40 4.55
C ASN A 46 5.98 -14.16 5.98
N ILE A 47 7.26 -14.43 6.22
CA ILE A 47 7.92 -14.24 7.51
C ILE A 47 9.22 -13.45 7.33
N SER A 48 9.58 -12.66 8.33
CA SER A 48 10.86 -11.98 8.38
C SER A 48 11.38 -11.92 9.80
N ARG A 49 12.69 -12.09 9.94
CA ARG A 49 13.38 -11.94 11.22
C ARG A 49 13.72 -10.47 11.42
N VAL A 50 13.15 -9.85 12.43
CA VAL A 50 13.34 -8.41 12.71
C VAL A 50 13.91 -8.20 14.11
N SER A 51 14.70 -7.13 14.25
CA SER A 51 15.15 -6.67 15.57
C SER A 51 13.98 -6.07 16.34
N LEU A 52 13.86 -6.41 17.62
CA LEU A 52 12.80 -5.92 18.52
C LEU A 52 13.17 -4.59 19.22
N GLY A 53 14.31 -4.02 18.84
CA GLY A 53 14.76 -2.72 19.34
C GLY A 53 15.73 -2.84 20.52
N ARG A 54 15.86 -1.76 21.29
CA ARG A 54 16.95 -1.62 22.29
C ARG A 54 16.76 -2.48 23.54
N LYS A 55 15.50 -2.75 23.94
CA LYS A 55 15.20 -3.53 25.15
C LYS A 55 15.36 -5.03 24.92
N GLU A 56 15.13 -5.49 23.70
CA GLU A 56 15.13 -6.91 23.36
C GLU A 56 16.04 -7.12 22.15
N GLN A 57 17.26 -7.61 22.42
CA GLN A 57 18.31 -7.71 21.41
C GLN A 57 18.19 -8.97 20.55
N THR A 58 17.42 -9.97 21.00
CA THR A 58 17.18 -11.20 20.25
C THR A 58 16.18 -10.94 19.12
N PRO A 59 16.58 -11.10 17.85
CA PRO A 59 15.67 -10.89 16.73
C PRO A 59 14.58 -11.97 16.72
N ASN A 60 13.34 -11.55 16.52
CA ASN A 60 12.16 -12.42 16.52
C ASN A 60 11.55 -12.47 15.11
N THR A 61 10.84 -13.55 14.81
CA THR A 61 10.17 -13.77 13.54
C THR A 61 8.79 -13.13 13.56
N ARG A 62 8.50 -12.31 12.55
CA ARG A 62 7.20 -11.65 12.35
C ARG A 62 6.56 -12.12 11.07
N ILE A 63 5.23 -12.12 11.03
CA ILE A 63 4.49 -12.26 9.78
C ILE A 63 4.63 -10.95 9.01
N VAL A 64 4.90 -11.04 7.72
CA VAL A 64 5.12 -9.89 6.85
C VAL A 64 4.11 -9.87 5.71
N LEU A 65 3.42 -8.74 5.58
CA LEU A 65 2.63 -8.42 4.40
C LEU A 65 3.45 -7.52 3.47
N PHE A 66 4.00 -8.11 2.42
CA PHE A 66 4.83 -7.39 1.46
C PHE A 66 4.09 -6.24 0.78
N LYS A 67 4.86 -5.21 0.40
CA LYS A 67 4.39 -3.97 -0.23
C LYS A 67 3.35 -4.20 -1.34
N ARG A 68 3.59 -5.16 -2.24
CA ARG A 68 2.69 -5.47 -3.38
C ARG A 68 1.34 -6.01 -2.93
N LYS A 69 1.31 -6.81 -1.86
CA LYS A 69 0.07 -7.37 -1.29
C LYS A 69 -0.77 -6.32 -0.57
N GLN A 70 -0.17 -5.19 -0.19
CA GLN A 70 -0.89 -4.04 0.39
C GLN A 70 -1.41 -3.09 -0.68
N SER A 71 -0.56 -2.68 -1.62
CA SER A 71 -0.96 -1.70 -2.64
C SER A 71 -1.95 -2.25 -3.66
N THR A 72 -1.92 -3.57 -3.95
CA THR A 72 -2.85 -4.19 -4.90
C THR A 72 -4.32 -4.00 -4.51
N PRO A 73 -4.78 -4.43 -3.30
CA PRO A 73 -6.16 -4.22 -2.90
C PRO A 73 -6.52 -2.74 -2.81
N GLU A 74 -5.63 -1.88 -2.32
CA GLU A 74 -5.87 -0.42 -2.26
C GLU A 74 -6.18 0.17 -3.65
N ARG A 75 -5.41 -0.24 -4.66
CA ARG A 75 -5.62 0.17 -6.06
C ARG A 75 -6.90 -0.41 -6.65
N LEU A 76 -7.23 -1.67 -6.35
CA LEU A 76 -8.47 -2.30 -6.81
C LEU A 76 -9.69 -1.57 -6.23
N THR A 77 -9.70 -1.34 -4.93
CA THR A 77 -10.76 -0.58 -4.24
C THR A 77 -10.84 0.86 -4.76
N GLY A 78 -9.70 1.53 -4.94
CA GLY A 78 -9.67 2.88 -5.51
C GLY A 78 -10.31 2.94 -6.90
N ARG A 79 -10.01 1.97 -7.77
CA ARG A 79 -10.64 1.87 -9.10
C ARG A 79 -12.11 1.53 -9.04
N GLU A 80 -12.53 0.65 -8.12
CA GLU A 80 -13.94 0.36 -7.91
C GLU A 80 -14.72 1.63 -7.54
N ILE A 81 -14.19 2.44 -6.62
CA ILE A 81 -14.76 3.73 -6.22
C ILE A 81 -14.85 4.66 -7.44
N LEU A 82 -13.77 4.80 -8.21
CA LEU A 82 -13.76 5.64 -9.41
C LEU A 82 -14.81 5.20 -10.45
N ARG A 83 -14.99 3.89 -10.64
CA ARG A 83 -16.03 3.33 -11.53
C ARG A 83 -17.43 3.60 -10.99
N ARG A 84 -17.64 3.43 -9.69
CA ARG A 84 -18.93 3.68 -9.03
C ARG A 84 -19.42 5.12 -9.24
N TYR A 85 -18.51 6.08 -9.31
CA TYR A 85 -18.81 7.49 -9.57
C TYR A 85 -18.71 7.90 -11.05
N GLY A 86 -18.54 6.95 -11.98
CA GLY A 86 -18.44 7.25 -13.42
C GLY A 86 -17.20 8.04 -13.83
N LEU A 87 -16.16 8.10 -12.97
CA LEU A 87 -14.92 8.83 -13.25
C LEU A 87 -13.95 8.03 -14.13
N VAL A 88 -14.15 6.71 -14.21
CA VAL A 88 -13.34 5.79 -15.01
C VAL A 88 -14.19 4.63 -15.48
N GLU A 89 -14.13 4.30 -16.77
CA GLU A 89 -14.77 3.09 -17.33
C GLU A 89 -13.70 2.04 -17.66
N ASN A 90 -12.82 2.35 -18.61
CA ASN A 90 -11.88 1.39 -19.20
C ASN A 90 -10.46 1.56 -18.64
N CYS A 91 -10.28 1.29 -17.35
CA CYS A 91 -8.93 1.18 -16.78
C CYS A 91 -8.79 -0.13 -16.01
N LYS A 92 -7.95 -1.03 -16.52
CA LYS A 92 -7.75 -2.37 -15.97
C LYS A 92 -6.44 -2.44 -15.19
N TYR A 93 -6.48 -3.13 -14.05
CA TYR A 93 -5.30 -3.37 -13.23
C TYR A 93 -4.47 -4.50 -13.84
N ASN A 94 -3.14 -4.36 -13.81
CA ASN A 94 -2.19 -5.37 -14.26
C ASN A 94 -2.36 -5.81 -15.73
N THR A 95 -2.74 -4.88 -16.61
CA THR A 95 -2.84 -5.10 -18.06
C THR A 95 -2.18 -3.93 -18.80
N ALA A 96 -2.01 -4.04 -20.12
CA ALA A 96 -1.57 -2.91 -20.93
C ALA A 96 -2.60 -1.75 -20.97
N ASP A 97 -3.86 -2.01 -20.61
CA ASP A 97 -4.99 -1.07 -20.70
C ASP A 97 -5.08 -0.11 -19.50
N PHE A 98 -4.01 0.63 -19.21
CA PHE A 98 -4.08 1.75 -18.26
C PHE A 98 -4.57 3.02 -18.96
N CYS A 99 -5.56 3.70 -18.38
CA CYS A 99 -6.12 4.94 -18.94
C CYS A 99 -5.20 6.18 -18.79
N LYS A 100 -4.10 6.07 -18.02
CA LYS A 100 -3.07 7.11 -17.77
C LYS A 100 -3.53 8.43 -17.14
N ARG A 101 -4.85 8.66 -17.01
CA ARG A 101 -5.45 9.92 -16.56
C ARG A 101 -6.22 9.84 -15.25
N CYS A 102 -6.60 8.63 -14.81
CA CYS A 102 -7.38 8.49 -13.59
C CYS A 102 -6.52 8.73 -12.34
N PRO A 103 -7.13 9.11 -11.20
CA PRO A 103 -6.42 9.29 -9.94
C PRO A 103 -5.55 8.09 -9.55
N ASP A 104 -6.01 6.84 -9.75
CA ASP A 104 -5.17 5.66 -9.46
C ASP A 104 -3.89 5.64 -10.29
N CYS A 105 -3.99 5.87 -11.60
CA CYS A 105 -2.83 5.86 -12.49
C CYS A 105 -1.84 6.98 -12.16
N ILE A 106 -2.35 8.15 -11.75
CA ILE A 106 -1.51 9.31 -11.41
C ILE A 106 -0.83 9.11 -10.05
N TYR A 107 -1.54 8.59 -9.04
CA TYR A 107 -0.99 8.44 -7.70
C TYR A 107 -0.13 7.18 -7.53
N TYR A 108 -0.60 6.03 -8.01
CA TYR A 108 0.12 4.75 -7.87
C TYR A 108 1.04 4.43 -9.06
N GLY A 109 0.99 5.24 -10.12
CA GLY A 109 1.80 5.05 -11.31
C GLY A 109 1.34 3.91 -12.21
N PHE A 110 1.99 3.83 -13.37
CA PHE A 110 1.80 2.78 -14.38
C PHE A 110 3.08 2.62 -15.20
N ALA A 111 3.24 1.47 -15.84
CA ALA A 111 4.30 1.26 -16.82
C ALA A 111 3.69 0.54 -18.03
N ILE A 112 3.82 1.13 -19.21
CA ILE A 112 3.32 0.54 -20.46
C ILE A 112 4.47 0.53 -21.45
N GLY A 113 5.25 -0.56 -21.45
CA GLY A 113 6.36 -0.80 -22.39
C GLY A 113 7.11 0.48 -22.79
N ASP A 114 7.21 0.72 -24.10
CA ASP A 114 7.86 1.91 -24.68
C ASP A 114 6.94 3.15 -24.73
N SER A 115 5.67 3.03 -24.34
CA SER A 115 4.65 4.08 -24.43
C SER A 115 4.57 4.98 -23.19
N GLY A 116 5.59 4.92 -22.33
CA GLY A 116 5.76 5.75 -21.15
C GLY A 116 5.46 5.05 -19.82
N SER A 117 6.11 5.56 -18.77
CA SER A 117 5.95 5.10 -17.40
C SER A 117 5.80 6.30 -16.46
N GLU A 118 4.91 6.18 -15.49
CA GLU A 118 4.76 7.12 -14.39
C GLU A 118 5.15 6.41 -13.09
N ARG A 119 6.06 7.00 -12.31
CA ARG A 119 6.46 6.46 -11.00
C ARG A 119 5.36 6.71 -9.96
N SER A 120 5.18 5.74 -9.06
CA SER A 120 4.25 5.89 -7.94
C SER A 120 4.65 7.06 -7.04
N LYS A 121 3.66 7.87 -6.66
CA LYS A 121 3.76 8.93 -5.65
C LYS A 121 3.36 8.42 -4.27
N VAL A 122 2.70 7.26 -4.22
CA VAL A 122 2.39 6.53 -2.98
C VAL A 122 3.49 5.50 -2.73
N LEU A 123 4.21 5.67 -1.63
CA LEU A 123 5.23 4.74 -1.18
C LEU A 123 4.62 3.85 -0.10
N VAL A 124 4.72 2.53 -0.30
CA VAL A 124 4.21 1.54 0.64
C VAL A 124 5.37 0.74 1.18
N ASP A 125 5.42 0.56 2.49
CA ASP A 125 6.36 -0.31 3.19
C ASP A 125 5.71 -1.64 3.57
N SER A 126 6.53 -2.66 3.78
CA SER A 126 6.03 -3.95 4.25
C SER A 126 5.44 -3.78 5.65
N ALA A 127 4.26 -4.37 5.88
CA ALA A 127 3.62 -4.35 7.18
C ALA A 127 4.03 -5.60 7.96
N PHE A 128 4.31 -5.42 9.25
CA PHE A 128 4.78 -6.47 10.14
C PHE A 128 3.73 -6.73 11.23
N SER A 129 3.60 -7.99 11.65
CA SER A 129 2.76 -8.34 12.79
C SER A 129 3.30 -7.73 14.08
N LEU A 130 2.39 -7.25 14.94
CA LEU A 130 2.75 -6.77 16.29
C LEU A 130 3.09 -7.93 17.23
N THR A 131 2.45 -9.09 17.05
CA THR A 131 2.69 -10.33 17.79
C THR A 131 3.68 -11.22 17.05
N GLY A 132 4.36 -12.10 17.80
CA GLY A 132 5.38 -13.00 17.25
C GLY A 132 4.75 -14.08 16.38
N TYR A 133 5.51 -14.65 15.46
CA TYR A 133 5.02 -15.69 14.55
C TYR A 133 4.30 -16.83 15.28
N ASP A 134 4.89 -17.34 16.37
CA ASP A 134 4.34 -18.48 17.13
C ASP A 134 2.98 -18.18 17.77
N MET A 135 2.70 -16.92 18.10
CA MET A 135 1.41 -16.50 18.64
C MET A 135 0.37 -16.22 17.54
N SER A 136 0.83 -15.72 16.40
CA SER A 136 -0.04 -15.30 15.29
C SER A 136 -0.32 -16.41 14.27
N HIS A 137 0.43 -17.51 14.34
CA HIS A 137 0.30 -18.64 13.43
C HIS A 137 -0.40 -19.81 14.12
N GLN A 138 -1.44 -20.32 13.48
CA GLN A 138 -2.09 -21.56 13.87
C GLN A 138 -2.00 -22.54 12.70
N GLN A 139 -1.47 -23.73 12.96
CA GLN A 139 -1.59 -24.84 12.02
C GLN A 139 -2.97 -25.46 12.19
N PHE A 140 -3.80 -25.38 11.15
CA PHE A 140 -5.01 -26.18 11.07
C PHE A 140 -4.58 -27.62 10.79
N THR A 141 -4.74 -28.50 11.78
CA THR A 141 -4.56 -29.95 11.66
C THR A 141 -5.86 -30.63 11.30
#